data_AF-A0A921ZVD3-F1
#
_entry.id   AF-A0A921ZVD3-F1
#
_cell.length_a   1.000
_cell.length_b   1.000
_cell.length_c   1.000
_cell.angle_alpha   90.00
_cell.angle_beta   90.00
_cell.angle_gamma   90.00
#
_symmetry.space_group_name_H-M   'P 1'
#
loop_
_entity.id
_entity.type
_entity.pdbx_description
1 polymer ?
#
loop_
_entity_poly.entity_id
_entity_poly.type
_entity_poly.pdbx_seq_one_letter_code
_entity_poly.pdbx_strand_id
1 'polypeptide(L)'
;MYTGLLRTLNLVGRVLPVQSTQLHMDATCFAAKKTTSAAGGVMGLGKGKKKAGKLGTMEKKEMPVETDPNKLVNYVCGSNIYVTGEDVKLKEDSEYPAWLWSLRTSGPPRLEELDPNSKQYWIRVRAAGMRRNNKLRSMRKF
;
A
#
# COMPACT_ATOMS: atom_id res chain seq x y z
N MET A 1 50.58 40.85 -41.18
CA MET A 1 50.31 40.98 -39.73
C MET A 1 48.84 41.33 -39.56
N TYR A 2 47.98 40.33 -39.34
CA TYR A 2 46.54 40.54 -39.15
C TYR A 2 46.26 40.60 -37.64
N THR A 3 45.91 41.78 -37.14
CA THR A 3 45.56 42.01 -35.73
C THR A 3 44.10 41.66 -35.49
N GLY A 4 43.85 40.62 -34.70
CA GLY A 4 42.53 40.14 -34.33
C GLY A 4 41.80 41.05 -33.34
N LEU A 5 40.53 41.30 -33.62
CA LEU A 5 39.55 41.92 -32.73
C LEU A 5 38.78 40.80 -32.01
N LEU A 6 39.22 40.42 -30.80
CA LEU A 6 38.46 39.53 -29.93
C LEU A 6 37.34 40.33 -29.25
N ARG A 7 36.12 40.25 -29.80
CA ARG A 7 34.89 40.67 -29.11
C ARG A 7 34.58 39.65 -28.01
N THR A 8 34.79 40.05 -26.76
CA THR A 8 34.26 39.34 -25.59
C THR A 8 32.75 39.55 -25.51
N LEU A 9 31.98 38.50 -25.79
CA LEU A 9 30.53 38.50 -25.55
C LEU A 9 30.29 38.22 -24.06
N ASN A 10 29.97 39.27 -23.30
CA ASN A 10 29.45 39.17 -21.94
C ASN A 10 28.02 38.60 -21.99
N LEU A 11 27.89 37.28 -21.83
CA LEU A 11 26.62 36.63 -21.53
C LEU A 11 26.27 36.87 -20.05
N VAL A 12 25.60 38.00 -19.78
CA VAL A 12 24.95 38.24 -18.49
C VAL A 12 23.81 37.23 -18.37
N GLY A 13 24.06 36.14 -17.65
CA GLY A 13 23.07 35.13 -17.31
C GLY A 13 21.96 35.76 -16.47
N ARG A 14 20.79 35.98 -17.07
CA ARG A 14 19.55 36.25 -16.34
C ARG A 14 19.15 34.97 -15.61
N VAL A 15 19.50 34.87 -14.34
CA VAL A 15 18.95 33.86 -13.43
C VAL A 15 17.48 34.23 -13.21
N LEU A 16 16.57 33.48 -13.84
CA LEU A 16 15.17 33.51 -13.46
C LEU A 16 15.05 32.89 -12.05
N PRO A 17 14.39 33.54 -11.09
CA PRO A 17 14.11 32.90 -9.81
C PRO A 17 13.13 31.75 -10.06
N VAL A 18 13.62 30.51 -9.97
CA VAL A 18 12.76 29.33 -9.82
C VAL A 18 11.95 29.58 -8.55
N GLN A 19 10.64 29.77 -8.72
CA GLN A 19 9.73 29.75 -7.59
C GLN A 19 9.86 28.37 -6.96
N SER A 20 10.39 28.33 -5.74
CA SER A 20 10.39 27.14 -4.90
C SER A 20 8.94 26.70 -4.77
N THR A 21 8.56 25.66 -5.52
CA THR A 21 7.29 24.98 -5.29
C THR A 21 7.40 24.36 -3.91
N GLN A 22 6.85 25.05 -2.92
CA GLN A 22 6.57 24.47 -1.62
C GLN A 22 5.56 23.35 -1.85
N LEU A 23 6.07 22.15 -2.10
CA LEU A 23 5.23 20.95 -2.07
C LEU A 23 4.81 20.79 -0.62
N HIS A 24 3.56 21.14 -0.32
CA HIS A 24 2.90 20.87 0.94
C HIS A 24 2.73 19.35 1.08
N MET A 25 3.84 18.66 1.37
CA MET A 25 3.86 17.27 1.79
C MET A 25 3.73 17.27 3.32
N ASP A 26 2.56 17.68 3.80
CA ASP A 26 2.15 17.33 5.15
C ASP A 26 1.87 15.83 5.17
N ALA A 27 2.94 15.05 5.32
CA ALA A 27 2.82 13.65 5.64
C ALA A 27 2.26 13.56 7.06
N THR A 28 0.94 13.59 7.20
CA THR A 28 0.28 13.09 8.41
C THR A 28 0.52 11.59 8.47
N CYS A 29 1.68 11.21 9.02
CA CYS A 29 2.00 9.85 9.37
C CYS A 29 1.12 9.47 10.57
N PHE A 30 -0.04 8.91 10.31
CA PHE A 30 -0.76 8.15 11.33
C PHE A 30 0.10 6.92 11.66
N ALA A 31 0.96 7.06 12.67
CA ALA A 31 1.62 5.92 13.29
C ALA A 31 0.53 5.07 13.97
N ALA A 32 -0.01 4.10 13.23
CA ALA A 32 -0.83 3.06 13.82
C ALA A 32 0.04 2.30 14.84
N LYS A 33 -0.17 2.60 16.13
CA LYS A 33 0.42 1.88 17.24
C LYS A 33 -0.04 0.43 17.16
N LYS A 34 0.84 -0.47 16.70
CA LYS A 34 0.60 -1.90 16.78
C LYS A 34 0.67 -2.29 18.26
N THR A 35 -0.48 -2.41 18.91
CA THR A 35 -0.57 -3.11 20.21
C THR A 35 -0.48 -4.59 19.93
N THR A 36 0.74 -5.09 19.71
CA THR A 36 1.01 -6.51 19.82
C THR A 36 0.87 -6.87 21.29
N SER A 37 -0.11 -7.72 21.61
CA SER A 37 -0.23 -8.43 22.88
C SER A 37 0.93 -9.42 23.02
N ALA A 38 2.14 -8.90 23.17
CA ALA A 38 3.30 -9.67 23.56
C ALA A 38 3.58 -9.30 25.02
N ALA A 39 3.59 -10.34 25.85
CA ALA A 39 3.86 -10.34 27.27
C ALA A 39 5.02 -9.39 27.66
N GLY A 40 4.86 -8.71 28.80
CA GLY A 40 5.91 -7.91 29.43
C GLY A 40 5.68 -6.41 29.37
N GLY A 41 4.53 -5.95 29.87
CA GLY A 41 4.28 -4.53 30.07
C GLY A 41 5.26 -3.94 31.08
N VAL A 42 6.02 -2.94 30.64
CA VAL A 42 6.68 -1.96 31.51
C VAL A 42 5.63 -1.40 32.47
N MET A 43 5.77 -1.74 33.76
CA MET A 43 5.04 -1.10 34.84
C MET A 43 5.58 0.32 35.00
N GLY A 44 5.04 1.24 34.20
CA GLY A 44 5.20 2.68 34.35
C GLY A 44 3.95 3.28 34.98
N LEU A 45 4.08 3.63 36.27
CA LEU A 45 3.47 4.80 36.92
C LEU A 45 2.04 5.20 36.49
N GLY A 46 1.06 4.94 37.36
CA GLY A 46 -0.21 5.65 37.30
C GLY A 46 -1.39 4.87 37.86
N LYS A 47 -1.60 4.96 39.18
CA LYS A 47 -2.85 4.61 39.87
C LYS A 47 -4.00 5.39 39.22
N GLY A 48 -4.74 4.76 38.32
CA GLY A 48 -5.83 5.36 37.57
C GLY A 48 -6.82 4.30 37.14
N LYS A 49 -7.61 3.84 38.11
CA LYS A 49 -8.70 2.87 38.00
C LYS A 49 -9.78 3.37 37.03
N LYS A 50 -9.55 3.28 35.72
CA LYS A 50 -10.59 3.44 34.71
C LYS A 50 -11.25 2.08 34.53
N LYS A 51 -12.49 1.98 34.99
CA LYS A 51 -13.39 0.84 34.77
C LYS A 51 -13.31 0.46 33.29
N ALA A 52 -12.65 -0.66 33.00
CA ALA A 52 -12.73 -1.32 31.71
C ALA A 52 -14.18 -1.78 31.57
N GLY A 53 -15.00 -0.93 30.95
CA GLY A 53 -16.30 -1.34 30.44
C GLY A 53 -16.06 -2.60 29.62
N LYS A 54 -16.76 -3.66 30.02
CA LYS A 54 -16.79 -4.94 29.33
C LYS A 54 -17.35 -4.66 27.93
N LEU A 55 -16.48 -4.29 27.00
CA LEU A 55 -16.78 -4.25 25.58
C LEU A 55 -17.05 -5.71 25.24
N GLY A 56 -18.32 -6.09 25.26
CA GLY A 56 -18.76 -7.41 24.85
C GLY A 56 -18.11 -7.68 23.50
N THR A 57 -17.37 -8.77 23.42
CA THR A 57 -16.86 -9.31 22.17
C THR A 57 -18.07 -9.51 21.28
N MET A 58 -18.31 -8.57 20.36
CA MET A 58 -19.31 -8.70 19.33
C MET A 58 -18.97 -9.97 18.55
N GLU A 59 -19.80 -10.98 18.69
CA GLU A 59 -19.63 -12.25 18.01
C GLU A 59 -19.80 -12.01 16.50
N LYS A 60 -18.83 -12.44 15.71
CA LYS A 60 -18.87 -12.29 14.26
C LYS A 60 -19.96 -13.23 13.75
N LYS A 61 -20.97 -12.68 13.10
CA LYS A 61 -22.02 -13.49 12.45
C LYS A 61 -21.39 -14.21 11.25
N GLU A 62 -21.15 -15.51 11.39
CA GLU A 62 -20.75 -16.38 10.29
C GLU A 62 -21.99 -16.70 9.44
N MET A 63 -21.98 -16.32 8.17
CA MET A 63 -23.04 -16.69 7.24
C MET A 63 -22.77 -18.10 6.70
N PRO A 64 -23.80 -18.95 6.58
CA PRO A 64 -23.62 -20.27 6.00
C PRO A 64 -23.14 -20.14 4.55
N VAL A 65 -22.17 -20.98 4.18
CA VAL A 65 -21.68 -21.04 2.80
C VAL A 65 -22.63 -21.92 1.99
N GLU A 66 -23.06 -21.42 0.83
CA GLU A 66 -23.89 -22.17 -0.11
C GLU A 66 -23.12 -23.36 -0.70
N THR A 67 -23.75 -24.55 -0.74
CA THR A 67 -23.13 -25.80 -1.21
C THR A 67 -23.58 -26.19 -2.63
N ASP A 68 -24.62 -25.51 -3.16
CA ASP A 68 -25.21 -25.86 -4.45
C ASP A 68 -24.29 -25.45 -5.62
N PRO A 69 -23.82 -26.39 -6.46
CA PRO A 69 -22.86 -26.10 -7.52
C PRO A 69 -23.43 -25.15 -8.60
N ASN A 70 -24.71 -25.30 -8.93
CA ASN A 70 -25.37 -24.44 -9.92
C ASN A 70 -25.47 -22.97 -9.47
N LYS A 71 -25.56 -22.72 -8.17
CA LYS A 71 -25.57 -21.35 -7.65
C LYS A 71 -24.15 -20.77 -7.65
N LEU A 72 -23.16 -21.55 -7.24
CA LEU A 72 -21.76 -21.13 -7.18
C LEU A 72 -21.16 -20.74 -8.54
N VAL A 73 -21.62 -21.39 -9.62
CA VAL A 73 -21.15 -21.08 -10.99
C VAL A 73 -21.84 -19.86 -11.59
N ASN A 74 -23.10 -19.59 -11.21
CA ASN A 74 -23.91 -18.54 -11.83
C ASN A 74 -23.95 -17.23 -11.03
N TYR A 75 -23.67 -17.27 -9.73
CA TYR A 75 -23.78 -16.13 -8.82
C TYR A 75 -22.53 -15.96 -7.98
N VAL A 76 -22.22 -14.70 -7.64
CA VAL A 76 -21.18 -14.37 -6.68
C VAL A 76 -21.77 -14.46 -5.28
N CYS A 77 -21.76 -15.67 -4.72
CA CYS A 77 -22.29 -15.91 -3.38
C CYS A 77 -21.58 -15.05 -2.32
N GLY A 78 -22.35 -14.35 -1.49
CA GLY A 78 -21.83 -13.46 -0.44
C GLY A 78 -21.50 -12.05 -0.92
N SER A 79 -21.89 -11.69 -2.15
CA SER A 79 -21.81 -10.32 -2.66
C SER A 79 -22.81 -9.38 -2.00
N ASN A 80 -24.00 -9.88 -1.64
CA ASN A 80 -25.02 -9.09 -0.99
C ASN A 80 -24.77 -8.99 0.53
N ILE A 81 -24.58 -7.76 1.02
CA ILE A 81 -24.44 -7.45 2.45
C ILE A 81 -25.76 -7.07 3.12
N TYR A 82 -26.81 -6.82 2.34
CA TYR A 82 -28.11 -6.39 2.84
C TYR A 82 -29.00 -7.58 3.19
N VAL A 83 -29.93 -7.38 4.12
CA VAL A 83 -30.92 -8.40 4.52
C VAL A 83 -31.88 -8.71 3.37
N THR A 84 -32.11 -7.73 2.49
CA THR A 84 -33.01 -7.86 1.32
C THR A 84 -32.21 -7.67 0.05
N GLY A 85 -32.38 -8.58 -0.90
CA GLY A 85 -31.74 -8.53 -2.22
C GLY A 85 -31.21 -9.89 -2.65
N GLU A 86 -30.81 -9.98 -3.91
CA GLU A 86 -30.19 -11.17 -4.50
C GLU A 86 -28.70 -10.94 -4.75
N ASP A 87 -27.94 -12.03 -4.80
CA ASP A 87 -26.51 -11.98 -5.14
C ASP A 87 -26.29 -11.60 -6.61
N VAL A 88 -25.14 -10.99 -6.90
CA VAL A 88 -24.78 -10.56 -8.25
C VAL A 88 -24.62 -11.78 -9.17
N LYS A 89 -25.41 -11.81 -10.25
CA LYS A 89 -25.30 -12.84 -11.29
C LYS A 89 -24.08 -12.59 -12.18
N LEU A 90 -23.33 -13.66 -12.47
CA LEU A 90 -22.21 -13.63 -13.40
C LEU A 90 -22.71 -13.49 -14.84
N LYS A 91 -22.02 -12.62 -15.57
CA LYS A 91 -22.28 -12.30 -16.97
C LYS A 91 -21.32 -13.07 -17.88
N GLU A 92 -21.51 -12.94 -19.19
CA GLU A 92 -20.58 -13.50 -20.17
C GLU A 92 -19.24 -12.74 -20.17
N ASP A 93 -18.16 -13.42 -20.57
CA ASP A 93 -16.80 -12.87 -20.56
C ASP A 93 -16.64 -11.58 -21.39
N SER A 94 -17.46 -11.41 -22.43
CA SER A 94 -17.50 -10.24 -23.31
C SER A 94 -17.97 -8.96 -22.63
N GLU A 95 -18.78 -9.07 -21.57
CA GLU A 95 -19.26 -7.91 -20.82
C GLU A 95 -18.18 -7.34 -19.89
N TYR A 96 -17.18 -8.15 -19.56
CA TYR A 96 -16.09 -7.74 -18.69
C TYR A 96 -14.96 -7.09 -19.51
N PRO A 97 -14.30 -6.06 -18.97
CA PRO A 97 -13.25 -5.36 -19.68
C PRO A 97 -12.02 -6.26 -19.88
N ALA A 98 -11.37 -6.15 -21.04
CA ALA A 98 -10.24 -7.00 -21.44
C ALA A 98 -9.06 -7.00 -20.45
N TRP A 99 -8.86 -5.92 -19.69
CA TRP A 99 -7.77 -5.86 -18.70
C TRP A 99 -7.94 -6.87 -17.56
N LEU A 100 -9.16 -7.33 -17.26
CA LEU A 100 -9.42 -8.32 -16.22
C LEU A 100 -8.65 -9.62 -16.49
N TRP A 101 -8.68 -10.05 -17.75
CA TRP A 101 -8.02 -11.28 -18.22
C TRP A 101 -6.51 -11.13 -18.38
N SER A 102 -6.00 -9.89 -18.35
CA SER A 102 -4.56 -9.61 -18.39
C SER A 102 -3.87 -9.63 -17.02
N LEU A 103 -4.66 -9.71 -15.94
CA LEU A 103 -4.13 -9.73 -14.58
C LEU A 103 -3.40 -11.05 -14.27
N ARG A 104 -2.31 -10.96 -13.52
CA ARG A 104 -1.53 -12.15 -13.10
C ARG A 104 -2.20 -12.85 -11.91
N THR A 105 -2.63 -14.09 -12.11
CA THR A 105 -3.17 -14.95 -11.03
C THR A 105 -2.09 -15.78 -10.33
N SER A 106 -0.94 -16.00 -10.97
CA SER A 106 0.14 -16.88 -10.50
C SER A 106 1.00 -16.31 -9.35
N GLY A 107 0.56 -15.24 -8.71
CA GLY A 107 1.26 -14.56 -7.62
C GLY A 107 2.13 -13.37 -8.04
N PRO A 108 2.72 -12.66 -7.07
CA PRO A 108 3.43 -11.42 -7.34
C PRO A 108 4.76 -11.68 -8.06
N PRO A 109 5.09 -10.95 -9.14
CA PRO A 109 6.29 -11.17 -9.95
C PRO A 109 7.58 -11.03 -9.12
N ARG A 110 8.60 -11.83 -9.45
CA ARG A 110 9.91 -11.74 -8.79
C ARG A 110 10.66 -10.49 -9.22
N LEU A 111 11.63 -10.04 -8.42
CA LEU A 111 12.36 -8.81 -8.72
C LEU A 111 13.10 -8.88 -10.08
N GLU A 112 13.60 -10.07 -10.43
CA GLU A 112 14.31 -10.36 -11.68
C GLU A 112 13.42 -10.26 -12.93
N GLU A 113 12.12 -10.48 -12.78
CA GLU A 113 11.14 -10.42 -13.89
C GLU A 113 10.70 -8.99 -14.20
N LEU A 114 10.98 -8.02 -13.31
CA LEU A 114 10.54 -6.64 -13.48
C LEU A 114 11.58 -5.81 -14.21
N ASP A 115 11.10 -4.95 -15.10
CA ASP A 115 11.91 -3.94 -15.77
C ASP A 115 12.43 -2.88 -14.77
N PRO A 116 13.76 -2.64 -14.69
CA PRO A 116 14.36 -1.61 -13.84
C PRO A 116 13.87 -0.18 -14.09
N ASN A 117 13.34 0.11 -15.28
CA ASN A 117 12.79 1.45 -15.59
C ASN A 117 11.34 1.62 -15.09
N SER A 118 10.71 0.55 -14.60
CA SER A 118 9.36 0.59 -14.08
C SER A 118 9.31 1.03 -12.61
N LYS A 119 8.25 1.76 -12.23
CA LYS A 119 8.00 2.13 -10.82
C LYS A 119 7.81 0.89 -9.91
N GLN A 120 7.23 -0.18 -10.46
CA GLN A 120 6.94 -1.41 -9.73
C GLN A 120 8.22 -2.10 -9.25
N TYR A 121 9.28 -2.08 -10.07
CA TYR A 121 10.60 -2.61 -9.72
C TYR A 121 11.12 -1.96 -8.44
N TRP A 122 11.16 -0.62 -8.41
CA TRP A 122 11.71 0.13 -7.29
C TRP A 122 10.90 0.02 -5.99
N ILE A 123 9.58 -0.13 -6.09
CA ILE A 123 8.74 -0.45 -4.92
C ILE A 123 9.18 -1.77 -4.29
N ARG A 124 9.48 -2.77 -5.13
CA ARG A 124 9.90 -4.10 -4.68
C ARG A 124 11.33 -4.11 -4.14
N VAL A 125 12.26 -3.38 -4.76
CA VAL A 125 13.62 -3.14 -4.24
C VAL A 125 13.55 -2.51 -2.84
N ARG A 126 12.74 -1.46 -2.68
CA ARG A 126 12.55 -0.79 -1.38
C ARG A 126 12.03 -1.75 -0.33
N ALA A 127 11.01 -2.55 -0.66
CA ALA A 127 10.46 -3.55 0.26
C ALA A 127 11.51 -4.59 0.66
N ALA A 128 12.34 -5.06 -0.28
CA ALA A 128 13.43 -5.99 0.00
C ALA A 128 14.50 -5.38 0.94
N GLY A 129 14.91 -4.13 0.68
CA GLY A 129 15.84 -3.39 1.55
C GLY A 129 15.29 -3.21 2.97
N MET A 130 14.00 -2.88 3.11
CA MET A 130 13.36 -2.76 4.41
C MET A 130 13.34 -4.09 5.18
N ARG A 131 13.02 -5.21 4.50
CA ARG A 131 13.07 -6.55 5.11
C ARG A 131 14.47 -6.89 5.60
N ARG A 132 15.49 -6.63 4.78
CA ARG A 132 16.90 -6.83 5.15
C ARG A 132 17.26 -6.00 6.39
N ASN A 133 16.94 -4.71 6.39
CA ASN A 133 17.25 -3.82 7.52
C ASN A 133 16.53 -4.24 8.80
N ASN A 134 15.26 -4.66 8.71
CA ASN A 134 14.53 -5.18 9.85
C ASN A 134 15.16 -6.47 10.39
N LYS A 135 15.63 -7.36 9.51
CA LYS A 135 16.33 -8.58 9.92
C LYS A 135 17.66 -8.27 10.61
N LEU A 136 18.46 -7.37 10.05
CA LEU A 136 19.72 -6.93 10.66
C LEU A 136 19.49 -6.28 12.03
N ARG A 137 18.48 -5.40 12.14
CA ARG A 137 18.09 -4.77 13.41
C ARG A 137 17.65 -5.78 14.45
N SER A 138 16.91 -6.82 14.05
CA SER A 138 16.48 -7.89 14.95
C SER A 138 17.63 -8.74 15.48
N MET A 139 18.75 -8.83 14.76
CA MET A 139 19.93 -9.62 15.18
C MET A 139 20.91 -8.81 16.02
N ARG A 140 20.81 -7.48 16.01
CA ARG A 140 21.65 -6.60 16.82
C ARG A 140 21.21 -6.70 18.29
N LYS A 141 22.11 -7.15 19.16
CA LYS A 141 21.94 -6.94 20.62
C LYS A 141 22.06 -5.45 20.91
N PHE A 142 21.23 -4.98 21.85
CA PHE A 142 20.94 -3.58 22.18
C PHE A 142 22.10 -2.62 21.92
#